data_AF-A0A0S4J6A6-F1
#
_entry.id   AF-A0A0S4J6A6-F1
#
_cell.length_a   1.000
_cell.length_b   1.000
_cell.length_c   1.000
_cell.angle_alpha   90.00
_cell.angle_beta   90.00
_cell.angle_gamma   90.00
#
_symmetry.space_group_name_H-M   'P 1'
#
loop_
_entity.id
_entity.type
_entity.pdbx_description
1 polymer ?
#
loop_
_entity_poly.entity_id
_entity_poly.type
_entity_poly.pdbx_seq_one_letter_code
_entity_poly.pdbx_strand_id
1 'polypeptide(L)'
;MKPWRYTKERILGAPIALNFDYNPRPVRLIGTIMDAHSMETSLKGGLKVFSKSEETNLSLWIPASNPKLRYEVTAARGSFEHYLNERDKWDEAWLTGRARIK
;
A
#
# COMPACT_ATOMS: atom_id res chain seq x y z
N MET A 1 0.09 -13.72 -9.25
CA MET A 1 1.09 -12.66 -9.06
C MET A 1 1.74 -12.36 -10.41
N LYS A 2 1.76 -11.10 -10.87
CA LYS A 2 2.49 -10.72 -12.10
C LYS A 2 3.98 -10.52 -11.76
N PRO A 3 4.93 -10.87 -12.65
CA PRO A 3 6.34 -10.59 -12.40
C PRO A 3 6.59 -9.07 -12.37
N TRP A 4 7.50 -8.64 -11.48
CA TRP A 4 7.98 -7.26 -11.36
C TRP A 4 9.51 -7.18 -11.28
N ARG A 5 10.00 -6.00 -11.66
CA ARG A 5 11.38 -5.54 -11.46
C ARG A 5 11.38 -4.02 -11.36
N TYR A 6 11.77 -3.48 -10.21
CA TYR A 6 11.82 -2.04 -9.94
C TYR A 6 12.87 -1.73 -8.87
N THR A 7 13.29 -0.47 -8.76
CA THR A 7 14.03 0.04 -7.59
C THR A 7 13.08 0.72 -6.63
N LYS A 8 13.51 0.97 -5.37
CA LYS A 8 12.66 1.64 -4.38
C LYS A 8 12.25 3.03 -4.84
N GLU A 9 13.21 3.83 -5.33
CA GLU A 9 13.01 5.21 -5.78
C GLU A 9 11.97 5.27 -6.91
N ARG A 10 11.90 4.23 -7.74
CA ARG A 10 10.98 4.17 -8.88
C ARG A 10 9.57 3.75 -8.51
N ILE A 11 9.37 2.99 -7.44
CA ILE A 11 8.05 2.44 -7.07
C ILE A 11 7.39 3.18 -5.90
N LEU A 12 8.16 3.79 -5.01
CA LEU A 12 7.60 4.55 -3.89
C LEU A 12 6.67 5.65 -4.39
N GLY A 13 5.50 5.75 -3.77
CA GLY A 13 4.49 6.72 -4.16
C GLY A 13 3.65 6.31 -5.37
N ALA A 14 3.86 5.13 -5.94
CA ALA A 14 2.99 4.65 -7.02
C ALA A 14 1.60 4.28 -6.45
N PRO A 15 0.52 4.65 -7.15
CA PRO A 15 -0.82 4.17 -6.82
C PRO A 15 -0.93 2.66 -7.07
N ILE A 16 -1.64 2.00 -6.17
CA ILE A 16 -1.90 0.56 -6.19
C ILE A 16 -3.37 0.30 -5.91
N ALA A 17 -3.99 -0.50 -6.76
CA ALA A 17 -5.35 -0.99 -6.57
C ALA A 17 -5.28 -2.34 -5.85
N LEU A 18 -6.04 -2.47 -4.76
CA LEU A 18 -6.14 -3.68 -3.96
C LEU A 18 -7.54 -4.27 -4.07
N ASN A 19 -7.63 -5.58 -4.29
CA ASN A 19 -8.87 -6.33 -4.32
C ASN A 19 -8.72 -7.59 -3.47
N PHE A 20 -9.36 -7.57 -2.31
CA PHE A 20 -9.32 -8.67 -1.35
C PHE A 20 -10.62 -9.46 -1.44
N ASP A 21 -10.48 -10.74 -1.77
CA ASP A 21 -11.58 -11.68 -1.99
C ASP A 21 -12.17 -12.17 -0.66
N TYR A 22 -12.90 -11.26 0.00
CA TYR A 22 -13.66 -11.51 1.21
C TYR A 22 -15.16 -11.65 0.92
N ASN A 23 -15.84 -12.45 1.75
CA ASN A 23 -17.29 -12.59 1.74
C ASN A 23 -17.93 -11.64 2.76
N PRO A 24 -19.17 -11.15 2.54
CA PRO A 24 -20.02 -11.39 1.38
C PRO A 24 -19.67 -10.50 0.16
N ARG A 25 -18.82 -9.48 0.36
CA ARG A 25 -18.43 -8.53 -0.68
C ARG A 25 -16.91 -8.34 -0.67
N PRO A 26 -16.23 -8.46 -1.82
CA PRO A 26 -14.81 -8.18 -1.92
C PRO A 26 -14.48 -6.75 -1.50
N VAL A 27 -13.39 -6.60 -0.74
CA VAL A 27 -12.90 -5.29 -0.30
C VAL A 27 -12.03 -4.71 -1.40
N ARG A 28 -12.38 -3.51 -1.88
CA ARG A 28 -11.62 -2.79 -2.90
C ARG A 28 -11.06 -1.52 -2.28
N LEU A 29 -9.75 -1.36 -2.36
CA LEU A 29 -9.04 -0.20 -1.83
C LEU A 29 -8.12 0.37 -2.90
N ILE A 30 -7.92 1.68 -2.84
CA ILE A 30 -6.86 2.36 -3.59
C ILE A 30 -5.88 2.87 -2.54
N GLY A 31 -4.60 2.66 -2.78
CA GLY A 31 -3.54 3.08 -1.88
C GLY A 31 -2.30 3.54 -2.60
N THR A 32 -1.31 3.92 -1.80
CA THR A 32 0.00 4.38 -2.24
C THR A 32 1.06 3.42 -1.71
N ILE A 33 2.03 3.05 -2.54
CA ILE A 33 3.14 2.17 -2.12
C ILE A 33 4.10 2.96 -1.22
N MET A 34 4.26 2.46 0.01
CA MET A 34 5.09 3.07 1.05
C MET A 34 6.44 2.37 1.22
N ASP A 35 6.53 1.09 0.87
CA ASP A 35 7.79 0.34 0.83
C ASP A 35 7.62 -0.93 0.00
N ALA A 36 8.73 -1.48 -0.47
CA ALA A 36 8.78 -2.77 -1.15
C ALA A 36 9.91 -3.63 -0.58
N HIS A 37 9.58 -4.88 -0.25
CA HIS A 37 10.56 -5.82 0.33
C HIS A 37 11.62 -6.25 -0.68
N SER A 38 11.20 -6.63 -1.88
CA SER A 38 12.08 -7.16 -2.93
C SER A 38 11.96 -6.35 -4.21
N MET A 39 13.10 -6.05 -4.82
CA MET A 39 13.21 -5.28 -6.07
C MET A 39 12.87 -6.12 -7.30
N GLU A 40 13.04 -7.43 -7.17
CA GLU A 40 12.68 -8.43 -8.18
C GLU A 40 11.63 -9.39 -7.64
N THR A 41 10.98 -10.09 -8.56
CA THR A 41 9.90 -11.04 -8.26
C THR A 41 10.38 -12.12 -7.30
N SER A 42 9.71 -12.24 -6.16
CA SER A 42 10.05 -13.25 -5.15
C SER A 42 8.82 -13.67 -4.37
N LEU A 43 8.78 -14.95 -3.98
CA LEU A 43 7.76 -15.48 -3.06
C LEU A 43 7.81 -14.83 -1.68
N LYS A 44 8.99 -14.33 -1.28
CA LYS A 44 9.19 -13.55 -0.05
C LYS A 44 8.94 -12.05 -0.25
N GLY A 45 8.54 -11.64 -1.46
CA GLY A 45 8.20 -10.27 -1.77
C GLY A 45 6.98 -9.78 -0.99
N GLY A 46 6.83 -8.47 -0.93
CA GLY A 46 5.70 -7.83 -0.28
C GLY A 46 5.77 -6.32 -0.47
N LEU A 47 4.60 -5.70 -0.37
CA LEU A 47 4.44 -4.25 -0.50
C LEU A 47 3.79 -3.71 0.77
N LYS A 48 4.35 -2.64 1.30
CA LYS A 48 3.67 -1.79 2.29
C LYS A 48 2.82 -0.79 1.53
N VAL A 49 1.54 -0.72 1.87
CA VAL A 49 0.57 0.16 1.22
C VAL A 49 -0.13 0.99 2.27
N PHE A 50 -0.20 2.30 2.04
CA PHE A 50 -1.08 3.18 2.79
C PHE A 50 -2.36 3.40 1.97
N SER A 51 -3.51 3.13 2.57
CA SER A 51 -4.82 3.37 1.95
C SER A 51 -5.66 4.23 2.87
N LYS A 52 -6.34 5.20 2.27
CA LYS A 52 -7.25 6.12 2.95
C LYS A 52 -8.64 5.98 2.35
N SER A 53 -9.62 5.90 3.23
CA SER A 53 -11.06 6.02 2.92
C SER A 53 -11.62 7.28 3.58
N GLU A 54 -12.92 7.54 3.44
CA GLU A 54 -13.57 8.73 4.01
C GLU A 54 -13.33 8.87 5.53
N GLU A 55 -13.35 7.75 6.26
CA GLU A 55 -13.25 7.77 7.73
C GLU A 55 -12.10 6.92 8.29
N THR A 56 -11.44 6.09 7.46
CA THR A 56 -10.43 5.14 7.93
C THR A 56 -9.10 5.29 7.19
N ASN A 57 -8.02 5.37 7.96
CA ASN A 57 -6.64 5.34 7.48
C ASN A 57 -6.01 3.98 7.83
N LEU A 58 -5.48 3.26 6.84
CA LEU A 58 -4.92 1.92 7.00
C LEU A 58 -3.51 1.83 6.43
N SER A 59 -2.56 1.34 7.23
CA SER A 59 -1.24 0.92 6.75
C SER A 59 -1.18 -0.61 6.72
N LEU A 60 -1.09 -1.18 5.52
CA LEU A 60 -1.19 -2.62 5.26
C LEU A 60 0.13 -3.16 4.72
N TRP A 61 0.49 -4.37 5.11
CA TRP A 61 1.53 -5.16 4.46
C TRP A 61 0.90 -6.28 3.65
N ILE A 62 1.19 -6.33 2.35
CA ILE A 62 0.55 -7.26 1.42
C ILE A 62 1.61 -8.21 0.88
N PRO A 63 1.53 -9.52 1.18
CA PRO A 63 2.45 -10.52 0.64
C PRO A 63 2.15 -10.77 -0.84
N ALA A 64 3.20 -11.02 -1.61
CA ALA A 64 3.06 -11.12 -3.06
C ALA A 64 2.35 -12.42 -3.54
N SER A 65 2.37 -13.47 -2.72
CA SER A 65 1.96 -14.84 -3.11
C SER A 65 0.53 -15.23 -2.73
N ASN A 66 -0.26 -14.35 -2.10
CA ASN A 66 -1.60 -14.71 -1.63
C ASN A 66 -2.67 -14.60 -2.74
N PRO A 67 -3.38 -15.68 -3.10
CA PRO A 67 -4.37 -15.67 -4.19
C PRO A 67 -5.64 -14.85 -3.89
N LYS A 68 -5.97 -14.63 -2.61
CA LYS A 68 -7.11 -13.83 -2.17
C LYS A 68 -6.80 -12.34 -2.09
N LEU A 69 -5.52 -11.96 -1.96
CA LEU A 69 -5.08 -10.57 -1.83
C LEU A 69 -4.47 -10.10 -3.15
N ARG A 70 -5.33 -9.77 -4.10
CA ARG A 70 -4.89 -9.34 -5.43
C ARG A 70 -4.55 -7.86 -5.38
N TYR A 71 -3.45 -7.49 -6.02
CA TYR A 71 -3.08 -6.10 -6.19
C TYR A 71 -2.52 -5.84 -7.58
N GLU A 72 -2.69 -4.61 -8.03
CA GLU A 72 -2.15 -4.12 -9.30
C GLU A 72 -1.60 -2.71 -9.11
N VAL A 73 -0.31 -2.53 -9.44
CA VAL A 73 0.30 -1.21 -9.49
C VAL A 73 -0.19 -0.55 -10.77
N THR A 74 -0.94 0.53 -10.65
CA THR A 74 -1.66 1.12 -11.79
C THR A 74 -0.81 2.12 -12.58
N ALA A 75 0.22 2.68 -11.95
CA ALA A 75 1.16 3.59 -12.60
C ALA A 75 2.47 2.89 -12.99
N ALA A 76 3.07 3.33 -14.11
CA ALA A 76 4.37 2.82 -14.57
C ALA A 76 5.57 3.30 -13.73
N ARG A 77 5.37 4.37 -12.93
CA ARG A 77 6.36 4.97 -12.01
C ARG A 77 5.64 5.56 -10.80
N GLY A 78 6.32 5.60 -9.66
CA GLY A 78 5.90 6.33 -8.48
C GLY A 78 6.27 7.82 -8.53
N SER A 79 5.73 8.57 -7.58
CA SER A 79 6.10 9.97 -7.31
C SER A 79 6.61 10.07 -5.89
N PHE A 80 7.88 10.47 -5.73
CA PHE A 80 8.50 10.55 -4.40
C PHE A 80 7.90 11.69 -3.57
N GLU A 81 7.51 12.80 -4.19
CA GLU A 81 6.79 13.88 -3.51
C GLU A 81 5.43 13.40 -3.00
N HIS A 82 4.68 12.65 -3.82
CA HIS A 82 3.42 12.04 -3.40
C HIS A 82 3.64 11.06 -2.24
N TYR A 83 4.70 10.25 -2.30
CA TYR A 83 5.08 9.37 -1.19
C TYR A 83 5.31 10.12 0.13
N LEU A 84 6.07 11.24 0.11
CA LEU A 84 6.31 12.05 1.30
C LEU A 84 5.00 12.62 1.85
N ASN A 85 4.16 13.19 0.98
CA ASN A 85 2.86 13.74 1.36
C ASN A 85 1.95 12.68 2.00
N GLU A 86 1.90 11.46 1.45
CA GLU A 86 1.11 10.36 2.01
C GLU A 86 1.71 9.80 3.30
N ARG A 87 3.04 9.86 3.46
CA ARG A 87 3.71 9.49 4.71
C ARG A 87 3.33 10.45 5.84
N ASP A 88 3.40 11.76 5.57
CA ASP A 88 3.11 12.78 6.58
C ASP A 88 1.64 12.70 7.03
N LYS A 89 0.71 12.44 6.10
CA LYS A 89 -0.71 12.18 6.43
C LYS A 89 -0.89 10.96 7.32
N TRP A 90 -0.16 9.87 7.03
CA TRP A 90 -0.20 8.67 7.88
C TRP A 90 0.36 8.95 9.27
N ASP A 91 1.49 9.64 9.36
CA ASP A 91 2.14 9.97 10.62
C ASP A 91 1.23 10.86 11.49
N GLU A 92 0.59 11.87 10.90
CA GLU A 92 -0.40 12.73 11.58
C GLU A 92 -1.62 11.93 12.05
N ALA A 93 -2.22 11.11 11.17
CA ALA A 93 -3.38 10.29 11.50
C ALA A 93 -3.08 9.29 12.64
N TRP A 94 -1.88 8.72 12.63
CA TRP A 94 -1.44 7.77 13.67
C TRP A 94 -1.27 8.47 15.03
N LEU A 95 -0.67 9.66 15.06
CA LEU A 95 -0.48 10.43 16.29
C LEU A 95 -1.79 10.96 16.87
N THR A 96 -2.73 11.35 16.01
CA THR A 96 -4.04 11.90 16.42
C THR A 96 -5.04 10.81 16.80
N GLY A 97 -4.95 9.62 16.21
CA GLY A 97 -5.82 8.48 16.52
C GLY A 97 -5.61 7.88 17.92
N ARG A 98 -4.51 8.22 18.61
CA ARG A 98 -4.27 7.77 19.98
C ARG A 98 -5.19 8.51 20.95
N ALA A 99 -6.09 7.77 21.60
CA ALA A 99 -6.92 8.31 22.69
C ALA A 99 -6.01 8.94 23.76
N ARG A 100 -6.20 10.24 24.00
CA ARG A 100 -5.51 10.95 25.08
C ARG A 100 -6.38 10.85 26.32
N ILE A 101 -5.88 10.16 27.35
CA ILE A 101 -6.50 10.20 28.67
C ILE A 101 -6.24 11.62 29.22
N LYS A 102 -7.33 12.35 29.48
CA LYS A 102 -7.29 13.66 30.15
C LYS A 102 -7.24 13.47 31.66
#